data_AF-A0A968Q6B4-F1
#
_entry.id   AF-A0A968Q6B4-F1
#
_cell.length_a   1.000
_cell.length_b   1.000
_cell.length_c   1.000
_cell.angle_alpha   90.00
_cell.angle_beta   90.00
_cell.angle_gamma   90.00
#
_symmetry.space_group_name_H-M   'P 1'
#
loop_
_entity.id
_entity.type
_entity.pdbx_description
1 polymer ?
#
loop_
_entity_poly.entity_id
_entity_poly.type
_entity_poly.pdbx_seq_one_letter_code
_entity_poly.pdbx_strand_id
1 'polypeptide(L)'
;MDAVLDPADQGDIRVPGYFVMSSAPPNIEEAQEDSDDVRQRSAQGIEEIADHLHRMVTTSPSQTAELIITVHGYNTSRSGVEAWYKNIFKYINRHDEQIACGGNRVFIGYRWPSENVALSDLGKVWQAFRALPPLPRDFLLTGAFCALLLFGFELFAINESIWGLLLSLVLVVVMVLGLLMLALVVLRLVVYFRDLYRADNFGVLDLVELLRQVDQAMVARTAAEMYPNLAIQPTENLQQARRYWQQPSRNKIKLSFIGHSMGALWSPT
;
A
#
# COMPACT_ATOMS: atom_id res chain seq x y z
N MET A 1 -4.30 -8.09 10.53
CA MET A 1 -4.10 -8.97 9.36
C MET A 1 -5.34 -9.81 9.19
N ASP A 2 -5.93 -9.85 7.99
CA ASP A 2 -7.18 -10.57 7.75
C ASP A 2 -6.88 -11.76 6.83
N ALA A 3 -7.27 -12.97 7.25
CA ALA A 3 -7.31 -14.10 6.32
C ALA A 3 -8.30 -13.74 5.19
N VAL A 4 -7.88 -13.94 3.93
CA VAL A 4 -8.58 -13.40 2.74
C VAL A 4 -9.96 -14.02 2.52
N LEU A 5 -10.35 -15.02 3.31
CA LEU A 5 -11.39 -15.94 2.95
C LEU A 5 -12.69 -15.74 3.72
N ASP A 6 -13.75 -15.62 2.93
CA ASP A 6 -15.13 -15.83 3.35
C ASP A 6 -15.28 -17.31 3.75
N PRO A 7 -15.84 -17.65 4.93
CA PRO A 7 -16.00 -19.04 5.37
C PRO A 7 -16.81 -19.93 4.41
N ALA A 8 -17.56 -19.33 3.48
CA ALA A 8 -18.32 -20.03 2.44
C ALA A 8 -17.46 -20.56 1.27
N ASP A 9 -16.17 -20.20 1.18
CA ASP A 9 -15.28 -20.52 0.05
C ASP A 9 -14.18 -21.54 0.41
N GLN A 10 -14.37 -22.33 1.48
CA GLN A 10 -13.42 -23.35 1.99
C GLN A 10 -13.36 -24.65 1.15
N GLY A 11 -13.78 -24.63 -0.11
CA GLY A 11 -13.57 -25.76 -1.01
C GLY A 11 -12.10 -25.88 -1.42
N ASP A 12 -11.51 -27.06 -1.18
CA ASP A 12 -10.17 -27.52 -1.61
C ASP A 12 -9.13 -26.39 -1.83
N ILE A 13 -8.86 -25.62 -0.78
CA ILE A 13 -7.84 -24.56 -0.83
C ILE A 13 -6.47 -25.24 -0.89
N ARG A 14 -5.79 -25.11 -2.03
CA ARG A 14 -4.48 -25.74 -2.27
C ARG A 14 -3.32 -24.79 -1.98
N VAL A 15 -3.53 -23.49 -2.21
CA VAL A 15 -2.54 -22.44 -1.96
C VAL A 15 -3.12 -21.51 -0.90
N PRO A 16 -2.52 -21.37 0.30
CA PRO A 16 -2.97 -20.43 1.32
C PRO A 16 -2.72 -18.96 0.92
N GLY A 17 -3.64 -18.07 1.31
CA GLY A 17 -3.67 -16.67 0.90
C GLY A 17 -3.98 -15.70 2.03
N TYR A 18 -3.18 -14.64 2.13
CA TYR A 18 -3.25 -13.66 3.21
C TYR A 18 -3.35 -12.23 2.67
N PHE A 19 -4.09 -11.37 3.38
CA PHE A 19 -4.13 -9.94 3.10
C PHE A 19 -3.51 -9.19 4.26
N VAL A 20 -2.40 -8.53 3.95
CA VAL A 20 -1.59 -7.80 4.91
C VAL A 20 -1.65 -6.33 4.57
N MET A 21 -1.86 -5.52 5.59
CA MET A 21 -1.85 -4.08 5.48
C MET A 21 -0.74 -3.52 6.36
N SER A 22 0.00 -2.56 5.81
CA SER A 22 0.90 -1.69 6.56
C SER A 22 0.13 -1.00 7.69
N SER A 23 0.78 -0.87 8.85
CA SER A 23 0.23 -0.15 10.01
C SER A 23 0.40 1.37 9.87
N ALA A 24 1.11 1.83 8.83
CA ALA A 24 1.31 3.24 8.59
C ALA A 24 -0.03 3.97 8.38
N PRO A 25 -0.26 5.08 9.10
CA PRO A 25 -1.51 5.79 8.99
C PRO A 25 -1.58 6.54 7.65
N PRO A 26 -2.80 6.75 7.11
CA PRO A 26 -2.99 7.62 5.95
C PRO A 26 -2.55 9.06 6.23
N ASN A 27 -2.55 9.53 7.47
CA ASN A 27 -1.99 10.82 7.84
C ASN A 27 -1.17 10.66 9.12
N ILE A 28 0.09 11.11 9.13
CA ILE A 28 0.99 10.95 10.27
C ILE A 28 0.45 11.71 11.49
N GLU A 29 -0.26 12.82 11.26
CA GLU A 29 -0.91 13.62 12.31
C GLU A 29 -2.13 12.91 12.93
N GLU A 30 -2.68 11.91 12.25
CA GLU A 30 -3.83 11.10 12.68
C GLU A 30 -3.40 9.68 13.07
N ALA A 31 -2.11 9.47 13.34
CA ALA A 31 -1.60 8.20 13.81
C ALA A 31 -2.31 7.80 15.11
N GLN A 32 -3.14 6.76 15.02
CA GLN A 32 -3.72 6.11 16.19
C GLN A 32 -2.92 4.87 16.50
N GLU A 33 -2.68 4.61 17.78
CA GLU A 33 -2.15 3.33 18.18
C GLU A 33 -3.12 2.21 17.81
N ASP A 34 -2.60 1.16 17.19
CA ASP A 34 -3.39 -0.03 16.93
C ASP A 34 -3.95 -0.58 18.24
N SER A 35 -5.26 -0.87 18.25
CA SER A 35 -5.91 -1.60 19.33
C SER A 35 -5.25 -2.95 19.56
N ASP A 36 -5.29 -3.47 20.79
CA ASP A 36 -4.72 -4.78 21.12
C ASP A 36 -5.26 -5.91 20.24
N ASP A 37 -6.53 -5.85 19.85
CA ASP A 37 -7.17 -6.81 18.94
C ASP A 37 -6.46 -6.86 17.56
N VAL A 38 -6.09 -5.69 17.01
CA VAL A 38 -5.40 -5.59 15.72
C VAL A 38 -3.98 -6.14 15.84
N ARG A 39 -3.27 -5.80 16.93
CA ARG A 39 -1.94 -6.33 17.21
C ARG A 39 -1.97 -7.86 17.34
N GLN A 40 -2.94 -8.41 18.08
CA GLN A 40 -3.10 -9.85 18.26
C GLN A 40 -3.41 -10.57 16.94
N ARG A 41 -4.34 -10.05 16.12
CA ARG A 41 -4.64 -10.64 14.80
C ARG A 41 -3.44 -10.61 13.85
N SER A 42 -2.65 -9.53 13.89
CA SER A 42 -1.44 -9.43 13.09
C SER A 42 -0.37 -10.43 13.54
N ALA A 43 -0.15 -10.58 14.85
CA ALA A 43 0.73 -11.60 15.39
C ALA A 43 0.27 -13.02 15.01
N GLN A 44 -1.03 -13.31 15.13
CA GLN A 44 -1.59 -14.60 14.73
C GLN A 44 -1.38 -14.87 13.24
N GLY A 45 -1.64 -13.90 12.36
CA GLY A 45 -1.47 -14.09 10.92
C GLY A 45 -0.02 -14.36 10.52
N ILE A 46 0.95 -13.77 11.23
CA ILE A 46 2.39 -14.04 11.03
C ILE A 46 2.73 -15.48 11.43
N GLU A 47 2.23 -15.92 12.58
CA GLU A 47 2.41 -17.29 13.05
C GLU A 47 1.81 -18.31 12.08
N GLU A 48 0.62 -18.03 11.52
CA GLU A 48 -0.03 -18.90 10.53
C GLU A 48 0.75 -18.97 9.21
N ILE A 49 1.32 -17.87 8.73
CA ILE A 49 2.21 -17.87 7.55
C ILE A 49 3.44 -18.73 7.81
N ALA A 50 4.11 -18.49 8.94
CA ALA A 50 5.29 -19.25 9.33
C ALA A 50 4.95 -20.74 9.44
N ASP A 51 3.80 -21.09 10.00
CA ASP A 51 3.32 -22.46 10.08
C ASP A 51 3.12 -23.13 8.72
N HIS A 52 2.56 -22.42 7.74
CA HIS A 52 2.43 -22.96 6.39
C HIS A 52 3.79 -23.18 5.74
N LEU A 53 4.69 -22.20 5.81
CA LEU A 53 6.02 -22.29 5.24
C LEU A 53 6.86 -23.39 5.89
N HIS A 54 6.82 -23.49 7.22
CA HIS A 54 7.52 -24.52 7.97
C HIS A 54 7.07 -25.91 7.55
N ARG A 55 5.74 -26.15 7.53
CA ARG A 55 5.16 -27.42 7.09
C ARG A 55 5.58 -27.79 5.67
N MET A 56 5.55 -26.83 4.73
CA MET A 56 5.98 -27.08 3.34
C MET A 56 7.44 -27.55 3.28
N VAL A 57 8.34 -26.89 4.00
CA VAL A 57 9.77 -27.27 4.03
C VAL A 57 9.97 -28.64 4.67
N THR A 58 9.23 -28.97 5.74
CA THR A 58 9.38 -30.26 6.44
C THR A 58 8.74 -31.42 5.69
N THR A 59 7.58 -31.23 5.06
CA THR A 59 6.81 -32.31 4.42
C THR A 59 7.32 -32.60 3.01
N SER A 60 7.83 -31.59 2.30
CA SER A 60 8.31 -31.73 0.92
C SER A 60 9.77 -31.26 0.78
N PRO A 61 10.76 -31.93 1.40
CA PRO A 61 12.15 -31.49 1.40
C PRO A 61 12.84 -31.59 0.02
N SER A 62 12.19 -32.14 -1.00
CA SER A 62 12.67 -32.11 -2.39
C SER A 62 12.11 -30.93 -3.20
N GLN A 63 11.12 -30.22 -2.67
CA GLN A 63 10.49 -29.08 -3.31
C GLN A 63 10.81 -27.80 -2.53
N THR A 64 11.00 -26.71 -3.27
CA THR A 64 11.32 -25.41 -2.68
C THR A 64 10.02 -24.72 -2.27
N ALA A 65 9.83 -24.45 -0.98
CA ALA A 65 8.75 -23.60 -0.50
C ALA A 65 8.90 -22.18 -1.06
N GLU A 66 7.82 -21.57 -1.54
CA GLU A 66 7.83 -20.26 -2.16
C GLU A 66 6.82 -19.32 -1.49
N LEU A 67 7.28 -18.12 -1.12
CA LEU A 67 6.46 -17.03 -0.61
C LEU A 67 6.28 -15.99 -1.71
N ILE A 68 5.04 -15.78 -2.15
CA ILE A 68 4.68 -14.83 -3.21
C ILE A 68 4.04 -13.61 -2.57
N ILE A 69 4.63 -12.45 -2.76
CA ILE A 69 4.10 -11.18 -2.25
C ILE A 69 3.67 -10.31 -3.43
N THR A 70 2.38 -10.01 -3.50
CA THR A 70 1.81 -9.13 -4.51
C THR A 70 1.51 -7.76 -3.90
N VAL A 71 2.06 -6.73 -4.52
CA VAL A 71 2.07 -5.35 -4.04
C VAL A 71 1.24 -4.51 -5.03
N HIS A 72 0.20 -3.82 -4.53
CA HIS A 72 -0.76 -3.11 -5.40
C HIS A 72 -0.12 -1.92 -6.14
N GLY A 73 -0.91 -1.22 -6.95
CA GLY A 73 -0.48 0.02 -7.62
C GLY A 73 -1.00 1.29 -6.93
N TYR A 74 -0.55 2.43 -7.44
CA TYR A 74 -0.96 3.77 -7.03
C TYR A 74 -2.49 4.00 -7.14
N ASN A 75 -3.04 4.89 -6.30
CA ASN A 75 -4.42 5.38 -6.37
C ASN A 75 -5.50 4.29 -6.28
N THR A 76 -5.24 3.23 -5.54
CA THR A 76 -6.19 2.13 -5.34
C THR A 76 -6.86 2.25 -3.97
N SER A 77 -8.18 2.06 -3.92
CA SER A 77 -8.93 2.05 -2.65
C SER A 77 -8.69 0.74 -1.89
N ARG A 78 -8.85 0.75 -0.56
CA ARG A 78 -8.73 -0.46 0.27
C ARG A 78 -9.60 -1.61 -0.24
N SER A 79 -10.89 -1.35 -0.47
CA SER A 79 -11.84 -2.35 -0.96
C SER A 79 -11.52 -2.84 -2.37
N GLY A 80 -11.02 -1.95 -3.23
CA GLY A 80 -10.59 -2.33 -4.59
C GLY A 80 -9.39 -3.27 -4.58
N VAL A 81 -8.38 -2.97 -3.74
CA VAL A 81 -7.20 -3.83 -3.56
C VAL A 81 -7.58 -5.18 -2.95
N GLU A 82 -8.41 -5.17 -1.91
CA GLU A 82 -8.87 -6.39 -1.25
C GLU A 82 -9.66 -7.29 -2.23
N ALA A 83 -10.57 -6.71 -3.01
CA ALA A 83 -11.31 -7.44 -4.04
C ALA A 83 -10.38 -7.99 -5.14
N TRP A 84 -9.38 -7.19 -5.55
CA TRP A 84 -8.39 -7.61 -6.54
C TRP A 84 -7.58 -8.82 -6.06
N TYR A 85 -7.06 -8.79 -4.82
CA TYR A 85 -6.35 -9.93 -4.25
C TYR A 85 -7.24 -11.16 -4.04
N LYS A 86 -8.49 -10.97 -3.59
CA LYS A 86 -9.47 -12.06 -3.52
C LYS A 86 -9.69 -12.72 -4.88
N ASN A 87 -9.78 -11.92 -5.94
CA ASN A 87 -9.96 -12.44 -7.29
C ASN A 87 -8.73 -13.21 -7.79
N ILE A 88 -7.51 -12.72 -7.54
CA ILE A 88 -6.27 -13.43 -7.86
C ILE A 88 -6.24 -14.78 -7.12
N PHE A 89 -6.54 -14.77 -5.83
CA PHE A 89 -6.53 -15.96 -5.00
C PHE A 89 -7.53 -17.02 -5.48
N LYS A 90 -8.77 -16.59 -5.77
CA LYS A 90 -9.82 -17.45 -6.31
C LYS A 90 -9.42 -18.02 -7.67
N TYR A 91 -8.80 -17.19 -8.52
CA TYR A 91 -8.35 -17.63 -9.83
C TYR A 91 -7.27 -18.70 -9.72
N ILE A 92 -6.24 -18.49 -8.90
CA ILE A 92 -5.15 -19.46 -8.71
C ILE A 92 -5.69 -20.80 -8.22
N ASN A 93 -6.57 -20.80 -7.21
CA ASN A 93 -7.05 -22.05 -6.62
C ASN A 93 -8.08 -22.79 -7.49
N ARG A 94 -8.81 -22.09 -8.39
CA ARG A 94 -9.89 -22.71 -9.19
C ARG A 94 -9.54 -22.97 -10.65
N HIS A 95 -8.67 -22.15 -11.23
CA HIS A 95 -8.49 -22.11 -12.69
C HIS A 95 -7.04 -22.40 -13.12
N ASP A 96 -6.06 -22.29 -12.23
CA ASP A 96 -4.66 -22.55 -12.55
C ASP A 96 -4.15 -23.83 -11.86
N GLU A 97 -4.42 -24.98 -12.48
CA GLU A 97 -3.95 -26.26 -11.95
C GLU A 97 -2.42 -26.37 -11.86
N GLN A 98 -1.67 -25.69 -12.74
CA GLN A 98 -0.21 -25.72 -12.69
C GLN A 98 0.31 -25.01 -11.44
N ILE A 99 -0.32 -23.90 -11.06
CA ILE A 99 0.04 -23.19 -9.84
C ILE A 99 -0.50 -23.91 -8.61
N ALA A 100 -1.76 -24.35 -8.65
CA ALA A 100 -2.46 -24.96 -7.52
C ALA A 100 -1.91 -26.35 -7.15
N CYS A 101 -1.57 -27.19 -8.12
CA CYS A 101 -1.00 -28.53 -7.87
C CYS A 101 0.45 -28.48 -7.39
N GLY A 102 1.13 -27.33 -7.51
CA GLY A 102 2.49 -27.14 -7.01
C GLY A 102 2.60 -27.19 -5.48
N GLY A 103 1.51 -26.91 -4.75
CA GLY A 103 1.32 -27.13 -3.31
C GLY A 103 2.24 -26.40 -2.32
N ASN A 104 3.44 -25.98 -2.74
CA ASN A 104 4.49 -25.42 -1.89
C ASN A 104 4.60 -23.91 -2.06
N ARG A 105 3.46 -23.22 -2.01
CA ARG A 105 3.37 -21.77 -2.20
C ARG A 105 2.47 -21.11 -1.16
N VAL A 106 2.87 -19.96 -0.66
CA VAL A 106 2.02 -19.08 0.16
C VAL A 106 1.87 -17.74 -0.55
N PHE A 107 0.65 -17.24 -0.67
CA PHE A 107 0.35 -15.96 -1.32
C PHE A 107 0.03 -14.86 -0.29
N ILE A 108 0.64 -13.70 -0.44
CA ILE A 108 0.38 -12.51 0.36
C ILE A 108 0.01 -11.36 -0.57
N GLY A 109 -1.20 -10.80 -0.41
CA GLY A 109 -1.56 -9.49 -0.93
C GLY A 109 -1.14 -8.42 0.08
N TYR A 110 -0.10 -7.64 -0.23
CA TYR A 110 0.41 -6.59 0.64
C TYR A 110 -0.07 -5.20 0.22
N ARG A 111 -0.69 -4.48 1.16
CA ARG A 111 -1.20 -3.13 0.97
C ARG A 111 -0.52 -2.10 1.85
N TRP A 112 0.00 -1.04 1.23
CA TRP A 112 0.37 0.18 1.93
C TRP A 112 -0.76 1.22 1.86
N PRO A 113 -0.80 2.22 2.76
CA PRO A 113 -1.81 3.27 2.72
C PRO A 113 -1.62 4.17 1.48
N SER A 114 -2.28 3.82 0.37
CA SER A 114 -2.50 4.71 -0.77
C SER A 114 -3.71 5.60 -0.56
N GLU A 115 -3.59 6.86 -0.94
CA GLU A 115 -4.72 7.77 -1.04
C GLU A 115 -5.45 7.59 -2.37
N ASN A 116 -6.78 7.65 -2.31
CA ASN A 116 -7.60 7.64 -3.51
C ASN A 116 -8.02 9.07 -3.88
N VAL A 117 -7.41 9.60 -4.94
CA VAL A 117 -7.81 10.86 -5.58
C VAL A 117 -8.91 10.56 -6.57
N ALA A 118 -10.11 10.38 -6.05
CA ALA A 118 -11.30 10.44 -6.87
C ALA A 118 -11.53 11.91 -7.24
N LEU A 119 -10.94 12.37 -8.35
CA LEU A 119 -11.25 13.68 -8.96
C LEU A 119 -12.72 13.77 -9.39
N SER A 120 -13.42 12.64 -9.48
CA SER A 120 -14.86 12.55 -9.72
C SER A 120 -15.71 12.93 -8.51
N ASP A 121 -15.13 13.00 -7.31
CA ASP A 121 -15.84 13.43 -6.10
C ASP A 121 -15.62 14.94 -5.90
N LEU A 122 -16.57 15.73 -6.42
CA LEU A 122 -16.61 17.19 -6.24
C LEU A 122 -16.54 17.60 -4.76
N GLY A 123 -17.01 16.74 -3.85
CA GLY A 123 -16.90 16.96 -2.41
C GLY A 123 -15.45 16.98 -1.92
N LYS A 124 -14.60 16.07 -2.42
CA LYS A 124 -13.17 16.03 -2.08
C LYS A 124 -12.40 17.20 -2.66
N VAL A 125 -12.74 17.67 -3.87
CA VAL A 125 -12.15 18.88 -4.45
C VAL A 125 -12.48 20.10 -3.58
N TRP A 126 -13.73 20.20 -3.11
CA TRP A 126 -14.13 21.28 -2.21
C TRP A 126 -13.45 21.19 -0.83
N GLN A 127 -13.27 19.99 -0.29
CA GLN A 127 -12.50 19.78 0.95
C GLN A 127 -11.03 20.17 0.79
N ALA A 128 -10.39 19.78 -0.31
CA ALA A 128 -9.01 20.16 -0.62
C ALA A 128 -8.87 21.69 -0.77
N PHE A 129 -9.86 22.33 -1.39
CA PHE A 129 -9.94 23.78 -1.50
C PHE A 129 -10.09 24.46 -0.13
N ARG A 130 -10.93 23.92 0.77
CA ARG A 130 -11.08 24.42 2.14
C ARG A 130 -9.82 24.23 2.99
N ALA A 131 -9.05 23.18 2.72
CA ALA A 131 -7.79 22.88 3.40
C ALA A 131 -6.60 23.75 2.91
N LEU A 132 -6.82 24.63 1.93
CA LEU A 132 -5.83 25.66 1.58
C LEU A 132 -5.70 26.66 2.73
N PRO A 133 -4.49 27.19 2.98
CA PRO A 133 -4.32 28.29 3.92
C PRO A 133 -5.28 29.46 3.57
N PRO A 134 -5.75 30.24 4.55
CA PRO A 134 -6.75 31.27 4.31
C PRO A 134 -6.36 32.27 3.22
N LEU A 135 -5.11 32.74 3.25
CA LEU A 135 -4.54 33.66 2.27
C LEU A 135 -4.68 33.18 0.80
N PRO A 136 -4.11 32.03 0.40
CA PRO A 136 -4.22 31.54 -0.96
C PRO A 136 -5.66 31.20 -1.37
N ARG A 137 -6.47 30.66 -0.44
CA ARG A 137 -7.88 30.35 -0.70
C ARG A 137 -8.69 31.60 -1.02
N ASP A 138 -8.59 32.59 -0.15
CA ASP A 138 -9.37 33.82 -0.25
C ASP A 138 -8.91 34.62 -1.48
N PHE A 139 -7.61 34.62 -1.80
CA PHE A 139 -7.07 35.20 -3.04
C PHE A 139 -7.61 34.51 -4.32
N LEU A 140 -7.78 33.19 -4.29
CA LEU A 140 -8.31 32.43 -5.43
C LEU A 140 -9.82 32.73 -5.64
N LEU A 141 -10.60 32.81 -4.56
CA LEU A 141 -12.03 33.15 -4.62
C LEU A 141 -12.25 34.61 -5.06
N THR A 142 -11.55 35.55 -4.43
CA THR A 142 -11.66 36.97 -4.79
C THR A 142 -11.14 37.22 -6.19
N GLY A 143 -10.02 36.59 -6.56
CA GLY A 143 -9.45 36.64 -7.91
C GLY A 143 -10.40 36.11 -8.97
N ALA A 144 -11.00 34.94 -8.74
CA ALA A 144 -11.98 34.35 -9.68
C ALA A 144 -13.23 35.22 -9.82
N PHE A 145 -13.75 35.77 -8.71
CA PHE A 145 -14.90 36.67 -8.74
C PHE A 145 -14.58 37.98 -9.48
N CYS A 146 -13.44 38.60 -9.19
CA CYS A 146 -12.97 39.80 -9.88
C CYS A 146 -12.75 39.53 -11.37
N ALA A 147 -12.15 38.39 -11.74
CA ALA A 147 -11.96 38.00 -13.14
C ALA A 147 -13.29 37.85 -13.88
N LEU A 148 -14.30 37.23 -13.26
CA LEU A 148 -15.64 37.10 -13.84
C LEU A 148 -16.32 38.46 -14.04
N LEU A 149 -16.22 39.36 -13.06
CA LEU A 149 -16.76 40.72 -13.18
C LEU A 149 -16.07 41.52 -14.29
N LEU A 150 -14.74 41.47 -14.34
CA LEU A 150 -13.94 42.14 -15.36
C LEU A 150 -14.23 41.59 -16.76
N PHE A 151 -14.33 40.27 -16.90
CA PHE A 151 -14.69 39.61 -18.15
C PHE A 151 -16.11 39.99 -18.61
N GLY A 152 -17.08 39.99 -17.69
CA GLY A 152 -18.44 40.44 -17.99
C GLY A 152 -18.46 41.89 -18.44
N PHE A 153 -17.73 42.78 -17.74
CA PHE A 153 -17.63 44.18 -18.12
C PHE A 153 -16.98 44.35 -19.49
N GLU A 154 -15.89 43.64 -19.79
CA GLU A 154 -15.20 43.66 -21.08
C GLU A 154 -16.12 43.21 -22.22
N LEU A 155 -16.94 42.17 -22.02
CA LEU A 155 -17.92 41.71 -23.03
C LEU A 155 -18.95 42.78 -23.42
N PHE A 156 -19.32 43.67 -22.50
CA PHE A 156 -20.33 44.71 -22.75
C PHE A 156 -19.74 46.10 -23.05
N ALA A 157 -18.50 46.36 -22.66
CA ALA A 157 -17.88 47.70 -22.70
C ALA A 157 -16.75 47.83 -23.72
N ILE A 158 -16.74 47.00 -24.78
CA ILE A 158 -15.73 47.04 -25.85
C ILE A 158 -15.72 48.42 -26.50
N ASN A 159 -14.83 49.27 -26.04
CA ASN A 159 -14.53 50.58 -26.58
C ASN A 159 -13.02 50.64 -26.74
N GLU A 160 -12.51 51.12 -27.87
CA GLU A 160 -11.07 51.28 -28.15
C GLU A 160 -10.45 52.44 -27.34
N SER A 161 -10.62 52.39 -26.02
CA SER A 161 -10.10 53.37 -25.07
C SER A 161 -8.87 52.82 -24.37
N ILE A 162 -7.95 53.71 -23.99
CA ILE A 162 -6.79 53.41 -23.14
C ILE A 162 -7.22 52.71 -21.84
N TRP A 163 -8.41 53.04 -21.31
CA TRP A 163 -8.98 52.36 -20.16
C TRP A 163 -9.32 50.89 -20.40
N GLY A 164 -9.76 50.54 -21.62
CA GLY A 164 -9.98 49.15 -22.01
C GLY A 164 -8.67 48.36 -22.06
N LEU A 165 -7.59 48.98 -22.55
CA LEU A 165 -6.25 48.38 -22.55
C LEU A 165 -5.69 48.18 -21.13
N LEU A 166 -5.87 49.15 -20.23
CA LEU A 166 -5.48 48.98 -18.82
C LEU A 166 -6.29 47.88 -18.13
N LEU A 167 -7.60 47.83 -18.40
CA LEU A 167 -8.47 46.80 -17.84
C LEU A 167 -8.09 45.40 -18.31
N SER A 168 -7.80 45.24 -19.61
CA SER A 168 -7.38 43.96 -20.16
C SER A 168 -6.03 43.51 -19.61
N LEU A 169 -5.09 44.44 -19.41
CA LEU A 169 -3.81 44.13 -18.76
C LEU A 169 -3.99 43.66 -17.31
N VAL A 170 -4.87 44.32 -16.54
CA VAL A 170 -5.23 43.88 -15.18
C VAL A 170 -5.89 42.50 -15.20
N LEU A 171 -6.82 42.25 -16.13
CA LEU A 171 -7.47 40.96 -16.29
C LEU A 171 -6.44 39.84 -16.58
N VAL A 172 -5.48 40.09 -17.48
CA VAL A 172 -4.42 39.14 -17.79
C VAL A 172 -3.59 38.82 -16.55
N VAL A 173 -3.19 39.83 -15.76
CA VAL A 173 -2.44 39.61 -14.51
C VAL A 173 -3.24 38.77 -13.51
N VAL A 174 -4.52 39.09 -13.32
CA VAL A 174 -5.41 38.32 -12.43
C VAL A 174 -5.57 36.88 -12.92
N MET A 175 -5.71 36.66 -14.23
CA MET A 175 -5.83 35.33 -14.82
C MET A 175 -4.54 34.52 -14.62
N VAL A 176 -3.37 35.11 -14.86
CA VAL A 176 -2.07 34.43 -14.67
C VAL A 176 -1.88 34.04 -13.20
N LEU A 177 -2.18 34.93 -12.27
CA LEU A 177 -2.12 34.63 -10.84
C LEU A 177 -3.11 33.53 -10.46
N GLY A 178 -4.34 33.57 -10.98
CA GLY A 178 -5.35 32.52 -10.78
C GLY A 178 -4.89 31.15 -11.29
N LEU A 179 -4.28 31.10 -12.48
CA LEU A 179 -3.72 29.88 -13.05
C LEU A 179 -2.56 29.32 -12.22
N LEU A 180 -1.68 30.19 -11.72
CA LEU A 180 -0.58 29.78 -10.85
C LEU A 180 -1.12 29.15 -9.55
N MET A 181 -2.13 29.76 -8.95
CA MET A 181 -2.78 29.22 -7.76
C MET A 181 -3.49 27.91 -8.02
N LEU A 182 -4.20 27.78 -9.15
CA LEU A 182 -4.79 26.53 -9.59
C LEU A 182 -3.73 25.44 -9.77
N ALA A 183 -2.59 25.77 -10.38
CA ALA A 183 -1.48 24.84 -10.54
C ALA A 183 -0.93 24.35 -9.19
N LEU A 184 -0.84 25.23 -8.18
CA LEU A 184 -0.47 24.83 -6.81
C LEU A 184 -1.51 23.90 -6.17
N VAL A 185 -2.80 24.15 -6.38
CA VAL A 185 -3.87 23.26 -5.91
C VAL A 185 -3.78 21.90 -6.61
N VAL A 186 -3.58 21.88 -7.93
CA VAL A 186 -3.40 20.65 -8.69
C VAL A 186 -2.17 19.91 -8.19
N LEU A 187 -1.03 20.58 -7.97
CA LEU A 187 0.17 19.94 -7.43
C LEU A 187 -0.09 19.32 -6.04
N ARG A 188 -0.92 19.94 -5.20
CA ARG A 188 -1.35 19.38 -3.92
C ARG A 188 -2.30 18.18 -4.08
N LEU A 189 -3.10 18.16 -5.15
CA LEU A 189 -3.96 17.04 -5.53
C LEU A 189 -3.19 15.93 -6.25
N VAL A 190 -1.99 16.19 -6.75
CA VAL A 190 -1.07 15.18 -7.28
C VAL A 190 -0.50 14.41 -6.10
N VAL A 191 -1.35 13.54 -5.56
CA VAL A 191 -1.08 12.58 -4.49
C VAL A 191 0.04 11.61 -4.85
N TYR A 192 0.42 11.54 -6.13
CA TYR A 192 1.50 10.70 -6.63
C TYR A 192 2.79 10.82 -5.81
N PHE A 193 3.24 12.04 -5.51
CA PHE A 193 4.46 12.23 -4.70
C PHE A 193 4.28 11.80 -3.25
N ARG A 194 3.08 12.01 -2.69
CA ARG A 194 2.77 11.65 -1.30
C ARG A 194 2.62 10.14 -1.13
N ASP A 195 1.93 9.48 -2.05
CA ASP A 195 1.81 8.03 -2.08
C ASP A 195 3.16 7.38 -2.35
N LEU A 196 3.99 7.93 -3.25
CA LEU A 196 5.36 7.45 -3.47
C LEU A 196 6.20 7.58 -2.20
N TYR A 197 6.18 8.76 -1.56
CA TYR A 197 6.88 8.98 -0.30
C TYR A 197 6.43 7.98 0.78
N ARG A 198 5.12 7.76 0.92
CA ARG A 198 4.60 6.83 1.92
C ARG A 198 4.96 5.39 1.63
N ALA A 199 4.93 5.03 0.38
CA ALA A 199 5.36 3.74 -0.05
C ALA A 199 6.85 3.60 0.35
N ASP A 200 7.75 4.44 -0.14
CA ASP A 200 9.20 4.28 0.10
C ASP A 200 9.58 4.32 1.59
N ASN A 201 8.94 5.18 2.38
CA ASN A 201 9.32 5.40 3.78
C ASN A 201 8.56 4.53 4.79
N PHE A 202 7.37 4.05 4.46
CA PHE A 202 6.58 3.23 5.39
C PHE A 202 6.22 1.87 4.80
N GLY A 203 5.74 1.84 3.56
CA GLY A 203 5.36 0.61 2.88
C GLY A 203 6.53 -0.38 2.76
N VAL A 204 7.73 0.07 2.42
CA VAL A 204 8.92 -0.81 2.34
C VAL A 204 9.29 -1.33 3.72
N LEU A 205 9.37 -0.44 4.71
CA LEU A 205 9.83 -0.77 6.05
C LEU A 205 8.90 -1.78 6.72
N ASP A 206 7.59 -1.57 6.63
CA ASP A 206 6.59 -2.49 7.17
C ASP A 206 6.63 -3.87 6.48
N LEU A 207 6.92 -3.90 5.17
CA LEU A 207 7.06 -5.16 4.44
C LEU A 207 8.32 -5.92 4.84
N VAL A 208 9.44 -5.22 4.99
CA VAL A 208 10.70 -5.81 5.51
C VAL A 208 10.49 -6.30 6.94
N GLU A 209 9.77 -5.54 7.76
CA GLU A 209 9.45 -5.90 9.13
C GLU A 209 8.54 -7.13 9.19
N LEU A 210 7.53 -7.22 8.33
CA LEU A 210 6.70 -8.42 8.16
C LEU A 210 7.56 -9.64 7.82
N LEU A 211 8.45 -9.52 6.83
CA LEU A 211 9.37 -10.60 6.43
C LEU A 211 10.30 -11.00 7.58
N ARG A 212 10.82 -10.03 8.33
CA ARG A 212 11.65 -10.25 9.51
C ARG A 212 10.89 -11.02 10.60
N GLN A 213 9.63 -10.66 10.85
CA GLN A 213 8.80 -11.34 11.85
C GLN A 213 8.46 -12.76 11.42
N VAL A 214 8.13 -12.99 10.14
CA VAL A 214 7.92 -14.34 9.58
C VAL A 214 9.19 -15.19 9.68
N ASP A 215 10.37 -14.64 9.34
CA ASP A 215 11.66 -15.34 9.50
C ASP A 215 11.93 -15.73 10.96
N GLN A 216 11.65 -14.81 11.91
CA GLN A 216 11.81 -15.11 13.33
C GLN A 216 10.87 -16.20 13.82
N ALA A 217 9.60 -16.17 13.41
CA ALA A 217 8.63 -17.21 13.73
C ALA A 217 9.06 -18.58 13.16
N MET A 218 9.55 -18.61 11.92
CA MET A 218 10.11 -19.81 11.30
C MET A 218 11.29 -20.39 12.10
N VAL A 219 12.26 -19.55 12.48
CA VAL A 219 13.41 -19.95 13.28
C VAL A 219 12.99 -20.48 14.65
N ALA A 220 12.04 -19.81 15.32
CA ALA A 220 11.54 -20.21 16.62
C ALA A 220 10.88 -21.60 16.56
N ARG A 221 10.11 -21.88 15.51
CA ARG A 221 9.48 -23.19 15.28
C ARG A 221 10.52 -24.29 15.04
N THR A 222 11.49 -24.03 14.17
CA THR A 222 12.60 -24.98 13.96
C THR A 222 13.38 -25.25 15.25
N ALA A 223 13.59 -24.22 16.08
CA ALA A 223 14.24 -24.37 17.38
C ALA A 223 13.43 -25.29 18.32
N ALA A 224 12.11 -25.08 18.39
CA ALA A 224 11.20 -25.86 19.22
C ALA A 224 11.15 -27.35 18.80
N GLU A 225 11.15 -27.62 17.50
CA GLU A 225 11.07 -29.00 16.98
C GLU A 225 12.41 -29.75 17.05
N MET A 226 13.52 -29.09 16.72
CA MET A 226 14.82 -29.76 16.55
C MET A 226 15.60 -29.87 17.85
N TYR A 227 15.35 -28.98 18.82
CA TYR A 227 16.06 -28.89 20.09
C TYR A 227 15.13 -28.90 21.31
N PRO A 228 14.19 -29.86 21.44
CA PRO A 228 13.19 -29.85 22.50
C PRO A 228 13.81 -29.98 23.91
N ASN A 229 14.95 -30.66 24.02
CA ASN A 229 15.60 -30.96 25.30
C ASN A 229 16.52 -29.84 25.82
N LEU A 230 16.83 -28.84 25.00
CA LEU A 230 17.59 -27.65 25.41
C LEU A 230 16.65 -26.52 25.90
N ALA A 231 15.38 -26.82 26.20
CA ALA A 231 14.38 -25.86 26.70
C ALA A 231 14.81 -25.10 27.97
N ILE A 232 15.87 -25.55 28.65
CA ILE A 232 16.47 -24.89 29.82
C ILE A 232 17.23 -23.60 29.40
N GLN A 233 17.66 -23.48 28.13
CA GLN A 233 18.38 -22.32 27.59
C GLN A 233 17.80 -21.84 26.24
N PRO A 234 16.70 -21.07 26.24
CA PRO A 234 15.98 -20.67 25.04
C PRO A 234 16.82 -19.87 24.02
N THR A 235 17.82 -19.13 24.49
CA THR A 235 18.72 -18.35 23.63
C THR A 235 19.65 -19.21 22.79
N GLU A 236 20.14 -20.34 23.33
CA GLU A 236 21.03 -21.26 22.61
C GLU A 236 20.27 -21.99 21.49
N ASN A 237 19.01 -22.37 21.74
CA ASN A 237 18.13 -23.03 20.77
C ASN A 237 17.91 -22.17 19.53
N LEU A 238 17.59 -20.89 19.74
CA LEU A 238 17.37 -19.93 18.67
C LEU A 238 18.64 -19.71 17.86
N GLN A 239 19.80 -19.62 18.51
CA GLN A 239 21.07 -19.43 17.80
C GLN A 239 21.41 -20.65 16.94
N GLN A 240 21.17 -21.86 17.44
CA GLN A 240 21.44 -23.08 16.70
C GLN A 240 20.47 -23.26 15.52
N ALA A 241 19.19 -22.94 15.70
CA ALA A 241 18.22 -22.90 14.61
C ALA A 241 18.57 -21.85 13.55
N ARG A 242 19.07 -20.67 13.93
CA ARG A 242 19.58 -19.68 12.95
C ARG A 242 20.75 -20.23 12.15
N ARG A 243 21.72 -20.88 12.81
CA ARG A 243 22.84 -21.51 12.12
C ARG A 243 22.38 -22.60 11.16
N TYR A 244 21.35 -23.36 11.53
CA TYR A 244 20.73 -24.36 10.66
C TYR A 244 20.22 -23.72 9.37
N TRP A 245 19.46 -22.61 9.45
CA TRP A 245 18.92 -21.92 8.28
C TRP A 245 19.97 -21.16 7.45
N GLN A 246 21.12 -20.81 8.04
CA GLN A 246 22.23 -20.17 7.33
C GLN A 246 23.07 -21.14 6.47
N GLN A 247 22.90 -22.46 6.62
CA GLN A 247 23.66 -23.45 5.86
C GLN A 247 23.30 -23.40 4.35
N PRO A 248 24.30 -23.32 3.44
CA PRO A 248 24.05 -23.27 1.99
C PRO A 248 23.34 -24.49 1.41
N SER A 249 23.46 -25.65 2.07
CA SER A 249 22.90 -26.93 1.63
C SER A 249 21.42 -27.11 1.94
N ARG A 250 20.77 -26.12 2.55
CA ARG A 250 19.35 -26.20 2.94
C ARG A 250 18.45 -25.56 1.88
N ASN A 251 17.26 -26.14 1.71
CA ASN A 251 16.22 -25.55 0.89
C ASN A 251 15.76 -24.24 1.51
N LYS A 252 16.23 -23.14 0.93
CA LYS A 252 15.78 -21.79 1.29
C LYS A 252 14.37 -21.58 0.76
N ILE A 253 13.58 -20.80 1.48
CA ILE A 253 12.28 -20.35 0.99
C ILE A 253 12.55 -19.36 -0.15
N LYS A 254 11.99 -19.64 -1.32
CA LYS A 254 12.04 -18.73 -2.46
C LYS A 254 11.10 -17.56 -2.19
N LEU A 255 11.59 -16.33 -2.34
CA LEU A 255 10.77 -15.13 -2.22
C LEU A 255 10.53 -14.55 -3.61
N SER A 256 9.27 -14.34 -3.97
CA SER A 256 8.84 -13.81 -5.27
C SER A 256 7.98 -12.57 -5.07
N PHE A 257 8.34 -11.45 -5.70
CA PHE A 257 7.55 -10.22 -5.65
C PHE A 257 6.82 -9.99 -6.97
N ILE A 258 5.55 -9.60 -6.88
CA ILE A 258 4.72 -9.19 -8.01
C ILE A 258 4.24 -7.78 -7.73
N GLY A 259 4.80 -6.82 -8.45
CA GLY A 259 4.38 -5.43 -8.36
C GLY A 259 3.48 -5.04 -9.51
N HIS A 260 2.40 -4.30 -9.23
CA HIS A 260 1.60 -3.65 -10.28
C HIS A 260 1.91 -2.16 -10.35
N SER A 261 2.27 -1.65 -11.54
CA SER A 261 2.62 -0.24 -11.75
C SER A 261 3.72 0.23 -10.80
N MET A 262 3.48 1.22 -9.93
CA MET A 262 4.47 1.70 -8.95
C MET A 262 4.90 0.61 -7.96
N GLY A 263 4.07 -0.40 -7.68
CA GLY A 263 4.49 -1.55 -6.88
C GLY A 263 5.61 -2.38 -7.54
N ALA A 264 5.85 -2.24 -8.85
CA ALA A 264 6.95 -2.91 -9.55
C ALA A 264 8.29 -2.17 -9.42
N LEU A 265 8.28 -0.88 -9.06
CA LEU A 265 9.49 -0.09 -8.79
C LEU A 265 10.28 -0.65 -7.58
N TRP A 266 9.66 -1.57 -6.85
CA TRP A 266 10.08 -2.12 -5.57
C TRP A 266 10.71 -3.49 -5.69
N SER A 267 10.73 -4.05 -6.90
CA SER A 267 11.43 -5.31 -7.13
C SER A 267 12.92 -5.06 -6.94
N PRO A 268 13.58 -5.67 -5.93
CA PRO A 268 15.03 -5.65 -5.89
C PRO A 268 15.53 -6.36 -7.15
N THR A 269 16.26 -5.63 -8.00
CA THR A 269 17.07 -6.20 -9.08
C THR A 269 18.36 -6.77 -8.53
#